data_AF-A0A7J5Z0K7-F1
#
_entry.id   AF-A0A7J5Z0K7-F1
#
_cell.length_a   1.000
_cell.length_b   1.000
_cell.length_c   1.000
_cell.angle_alpha   90.00
_cell.angle_beta   90.00
_cell.angle_gamma   90.00
#
_symmetry.space_group_name_H-M   'P 1'
#
loop_
_entity.id
_entity.type
_entity.pdbx_description
1 polymer ?
#
loop_
_entity_poly.entity_id
_entity_poly.type
_entity_poly.pdbx_seq_one_letter_code
_entity_poly.pdbx_strand_id
1 'polypeptide(L)'
;MKFQAVREVALAKIQHLFANVHIPLKALREMTNKTVQLVRKWVGLNTHSTRGIIFLPCGEGGLGVPNVEWTYIATRLAHLIHMLNNDDVTVREMARASLLLDLHRRKIPLASADQNNFLGFRRKDSGKLDSQAKGFGVWSDWPDLNDLCNRTGVQLKWTRLNTQTEVPVSDELITDPSVVVKADITTPQEETVELHRDSARRVVLSMKQSEIRQHWIHNNT
;
A
#
# COMPACT_ATOMS: atom_id res chain seq x y z
N MET A 1 23.52 -16.41 -7.59
CA MET A 1 22.63 -17.29 -8.40
C MET A 1 21.35 -17.72 -7.66
N LYS A 2 21.41 -18.45 -6.53
CA LYS A 2 20.20 -18.97 -5.84
C LYS A 2 19.23 -17.89 -5.33
N PHE A 3 19.71 -16.85 -4.65
CA PHE A 3 18.86 -15.73 -4.20
C PHE A 3 18.27 -14.92 -5.36
N GLN A 4 18.97 -14.88 -6.49
CA GLN A 4 18.51 -14.21 -7.69
C GLN A 4 17.34 -14.97 -8.33
N ALA A 5 17.39 -16.30 -8.36
CA ALA A 5 16.25 -17.12 -8.77
C ALA A 5 15.03 -16.95 -7.84
N VAL A 6 15.23 -16.87 -6.51
CA VAL A 6 14.13 -16.55 -5.58
C VAL A 6 13.52 -15.18 -5.90
N ARG A 7 14.38 -14.18 -6.13
CA ARG A 7 13.95 -12.83 -6.51
C ARG A 7 13.16 -12.86 -7.80
N GLU A 8 13.65 -13.50 -8.85
CA GLU A 8 12.98 -13.56 -10.16
C GLU A 8 11.62 -14.25 -10.06
N VAL A 9 11.52 -15.40 -9.38
CA VAL A 9 10.26 -16.14 -9.24
C VAL A 9 9.24 -15.38 -8.38
N ALA A 10 9.69 -14.81 -7.25
CA ALA A 10 8.80 -14.05 -6.38
C ALA A 10 8.36 -12.74 -7.04
N LEU A 11 9.29 -11.97 -7.60
CA LEU A 11 9.01 -10.67 -8.20
C LEU A 11 8.20 -10.79 -9.50
N ALA A 12 8.48 -11.77 -10.36
CA ALA A 12 7.73 -11.93 -11.62
C ALA A 12 6.23 -12.19 -11.35
N LYS A 13 5.92 -13.07 -10.38
CA LYS A 13 4.53 -13.31 -9.96
C LYS A 13 3.91 -12.04 -9.35
N ILE A 14 4.67 -11.30 -8.56
CA ILE A 14 4.18 -10.09 -7.90
C ILE A 14 3.93 -8.94 -8.88
N GLN A 15 4.84 -8.71 -9.81
CA GLN A 15 4.78 -7.54 -10.70
C GLN A 15 3.67 -7.65 -11.74
N HIS A 16 3.41 -8.85 -12.27
CA HIS A 16 2.43 -9.04 -13.35
C HIS A 16 1.03 -9.40 -12.85
N LEU A 17 0.90 -10.30 -11.86
CA LEU A 17 -0.42 -10.76 -11.39
C LEU A 17 -1.04 -9.82 -10.36
N PHE A 18 -0.23 -9.15 -9.53
CA PHE A 18 -0.77 -8.54 -8.31
C PHE A 18 -1.23 -7.10 -8.48
N ALA A 19 -0.87 -6.45 -9.59
CA ALA A 19 -1.46 -5.16 -9.93
C ALA A 19 -2.95 -5.28 -10.27
N ASN A 20 -3.41 -6.45 -10.72
CA ASN A 20 -4.77 -6.64 -11.26
C ASN A 20 -5.64 -7.59 -10.43
N VAL A 21 -5.08 -8.23 -9.40
CA VAL A 21 -5.76 -9.26 -8.62
C VAL A 21 -5.59 -8.99 -7.14
N HIS A 22 -6.72 -8.92 -6.43
CA HIS A 22 -6.71 -8.88 -4.97
C HIS A 22 -6.24 -10.24 -4.40
N ILE A 23 -5.27 -10.21 -3.50
CA ILE A 23 -4.79 -11.41 -2.80
C ILE A 23 -5.05 -11.29 -1.31
N PRO A 24 -5.80 -12.23 -0.72
CA PRO A 24 -6.04 -12.25 0.71
C PRO A 24 -4.75 -12.27 1.51
N LEU A 25 -4.70 -11.48 2.58
CA LEU A 25 -3.52 -11.37 3.45
C LEU A 25 -3.02 -12.73 3.96
N LYS A 26 -3.93 -13.64 4.29
CA LYS A 26 -3.58 -14.99 4.76
C LYS A 26 -2.73 -15.73 3.73
N ALA A 27 -3.07 -15.60 2.44
CA ALA A 27 -2.31 -16.19 1.35
C ALA A 27 -0.95 -15.51 1.18
N LEU A 28 -0.88 -14.17 1.27
CA LEU A 28 0.39 -13.43 1.23
C LEU A 28 1.36 -13.86 2.34
N ARG A 29 0.84 -14.02 3.56
CA ARG A 29 1.62 -14.50 4.71
C ARG A 29 2.10 -15.93 4.51
N GLU A 30 1.24 -16.80 4.00
CA GLU A 30 1.62 -18.18 3.69
C GLU A 30 2.71 -18.24 2.62
N MET A 31 2.59 -17.47 1.53
CA MET A 31 3.62 -17.37 0.50
C MET A 31 4.94 -16.82 1.05
N THR A 32 4.88 -15.80 1.90
CA THR A 32 6.06 -15.26 2.58
C THR A 32 6.71 -16.30 3.48
N ASN A 33 5.92 -17.08 4.22
CA ASN A 33 6.42 -18.18 5.07
C ASN A 33 7.08 -19.29 4.25
N LYS A 34 6.47 -19.71 3.14
CA LYS A 34 7.05 -20.68 2.20
C LYS A 34 8.37 -20.17 1.62
N THR A 35 8.43 -18.89 1.26
CA THR A 35 9.67 -18.26 0.77
C THR A 35 10.78 -18.33 1.82
N VAL A 36 10.48 -18.00 3.08
CA VAL A 36 11.44 -18.11 4.20
C VAL A 36 11.91 -19.55 4.40
N GLN A 37 11.01 -20.52 4.37
CA GLN A 37 11.36 -21.94 4.54
C GLN A 37 12.28 -22.44 3.42
N LEU A 38 11.99 -22.07 2.16
CA LEU A 38 12.83 -22.42 1.01
C LEU A 38 14.22 -21.79 1.13
N VAL A 39 14.29 -20.51 1.48
CA VAL A 39 15.57 -19.81 1.69
C VAL A 39 16.39 -20.48 2.77
N ARG A 40 15.78 -20.81 3.93
CA ARG A 40 16.48 -21.49 5.02
C ARG A 40 17.04 -22.83 4.57
N LYS A 41 16.22 -23.64 3.90
CA LYS A 41 16.65 -24.95 3.37
C LYS A 41 17.79 -24.81 2.35
N TRP A 42 17.73 -23.82 1.46
CA TRP A 42 18.70 -23.67 0.38
C TRP A 42 20.06 -23.11 0.82
N VAL A 43 20.06 -22.34 1.90
CA VAL A 43 21.24 -21.65 2.45
C VAL A 43 21.81 -22.40 3.67
N GLY A 44 21.08 -23.38 4.20
CA GLY A 44 21.49 -24.12 5.41
C GLY A 44 21.30 -23.33 6.70
N LEU A 45 20.34 -22.39 6.72
CA LEU A 45 20.04 -21.61 7.93
C LEU A 45 19.22 -22.43 8.91
N ASN A 46 19.45 -22.22 10.21
CA ASN A 46 18.64 -22.85 11.25
C ASN A 46 17.18 -22.35 11.23
N THR A 47 16.27 -23.12 11.82
CA THR A 47 14.84 -22.78 11.94
C THR A 47 14.58 -21.51 12.75
N HIS A 48 15.53 -21.15 13.63
CA HIS A 48 15.49 -19.98 14.50
C HIS A 48 16.08 -18.71 13.86
N SER A 49 16.64 -18.79 12.64
CA SER A 49 17.30 -17.65 11.99
C SER A 49 16.30 -16.54 11.77
N THR A 50 16.57 -15.37 12.31
CA THR A 50 15.58 -14.31 12.35
C THR A 50 15.20 -13.85 10.94
N ARG A 51 13.88 -13.73 10.72
CA ARG A 51 13.31 -13.34 9.41
C ARG A 51 13.85 -12.01 8.91
N GLY A 52 14.22 -11.11 9.83
CA GLY A 52 14.82 -9.82 9.52
C GLY A 52 16.06 -9.92 8.64
N ILE A 53 16.99 -10.83 8.96
CA ILE A 53 18.24 -11.03 8.18
C ILE A 53 17.92 -11.50 6.76
N ILE A 54 16.85 -12.28 6.57
CA ILE A 54 16.44 -12.77 5.25
C ILE A 54 15.98 -11.62 4.36
N PHE A 55 15.23 -10.66 4.91
CA PHE A 55 14.61 -9.56 4.16
C PHE A 55 15.45 -8.27 4.12
N LEU A 56 16.43 -8.13 4.99
CA LEU A 56 17.36 -7.00 5.00
C LEU A 56 18.18 -6.97 3.69
N PRO A 57 18.48 -5.77 3.15
CA PRO A 57 19.33 -5.64 1.96
C PRO A 57 20.72 -6.27 2.14
N CYS A 58 21.31 -6.77 1.05
CA CYS A 58 22.66 -7.34 1.10
C CYS A 58 23.73 -6.32 1.53
N GLY A 59 23.57 -5.05 1.15
CA GLY A 59 24.47 -3.97 1.57
C GLY A 59 24.43 -3.67 3.07
N GLU A 60 23.42 -4.20 3.78
CA GLU A 60 23.24 -4.04 5.24
C GLU A 60 23.48 -5.35 5.99
N GLY A 61 24.14 -6.33 5.35
CA GLY A 61 24.44 -7.64 5.96
C GLY A 61 23.28 -8.65 5.92
N GLY A 62 22.19 -8.35 5.21
CA GLY A 62 21.08 -9.27 4.99
C GLY A 62 21.22 -10.14 3.73
N LEU A 63 20.21 -10.98 3.47
CA LEU A 63 20.15 -11.85 2.28
C LEU A 63 19.43 -11.21 1.10
N GLY A 64 18.78 -10.06 1.30
CA GLY A 64 18.10 -9.30 0.27
C GLY A 64 16.92 -10.02 -0.38
N VAL A 65 16.33 -11.02 0.27
CA VAL A 65 15.16 -11.72 -0.28
C VAL A 65 13.94 -10.78 -0.21
N PRO A 66 13.14 -10.66 -1.27
CA PRO A 66 11.95 -9.82 -1.24
C PRO A 66 10.91 -10.43 -0.30
N ASN A 67 10.36 -9.61 0.59
CA ASN A 67 9.18 -9.98 1.36
C ASN A 67 7.95 -9.89 0.43
N VAL A 68 7.28 -11.02 0.18
CA VAL A 68 6.17 -11.12 -0.77
C VAL A 68 4.99 -10.23 -0.34
N GLU A 69 4.63 -10.26 0.95
CA GLU A 69 3.56 -9.42 1.50
C GLU A 69 3.86 -7.93 1.32
N TRP A 70 5.06 -7.49 1.68
CA TRP A 70 5.43 -6.08 1.55
C TRP A 70 5.49 -5.61 0.10
N THR A 71 6.03 -6.47 -0.77
CA THR A 71 6.14 -6.16 -2.19
C THR A 71 4.76 -6.09 -2.84
N TYR A 72 3.83 -6.98 -2.48
CA TYR A 72 2.42 -6.90 -2.90
C TYR A 72 1.81 -5.57 -2.47
N ILE A 73 1.88 -5.25 -1.17
CA ILE A 73 1.26 -4.04 -0.60
C ILE A 73 1.79 -2.79 -1.31
N ALA A 74 3.11 -2.66 -1.41
CA ALA A 74 3.75 -1.51 -2.04
C ALA A 74 3.40 -1.38 -3.54
N THR A 75 3.32 -2.50 -4.25
CA THR A 75 3.00 -2.52 -5.68
C THR A 75 1.54 -2.18 -5.94
N ARG A 76 0.62 -2.80 -5.18
CA ARG A 76 -0.83 -2.59 -5.34
C ARG A 76 -1.24 -1.18 -4.95
N LEU A 77 -0.71 -0.66 -3.84
CA LEU A 77 -0.95 0.72 -3.40
C LEU A 77 -0.47 1.72 -4.46
N ALA A 78 0.77 1.57 -4.97
CA ALA A 78 1.30 2.44 -6.01
C ALA A 78 0.47 2.38 -7.30
N HIS A 79 0.04 1.18 -7.71
CA HIS A 79 -0.79 1.00 -8.90
C HIS A 79 -2.15 1.71 -8.79
N LEU A 80 -2.87 1.53 -7.68
CA LEU A 80 -4.20 2.14 -7.51
C LEU A 80 -4.13 3.67 -7.40
N ILE A 81 -3.12 4.21 -6.71
CA ILE A 81 -2.87 5.67 -6.70
C ILE A 81 -2.55 6.16 -8.11
N HIS A 82 -1.77 5.40 -8.88
CA HIS A 82 -1.46 5.76 -10.25
C HIS A 82 -2.70 5.76 -11.16
N MET A 83 -3.67 4.87 -10.96
CA MET A 83 -4.93 4.93 -11.72
C MET A 83 -5.71 6.21 -11.41
N LEU A 84 -5.76 6.64 -10.14
CA LEU A 84 -6.45 7.88 -9.73
C LEU A 84 -5.77 9.17 -10.25
N ASN A 85 -4.50 9.08 -10.59
CA ASN A 85 -3.66 10.16 -11.12
C ASN A 85 -3.12 9.85 -12.51
N ASN A 86 -3.79 9.01 -13.29
CA ASN A 86 -3.23 8.57 -14.57
C ASN A 86 -3.05 9.76 -15.51
N ASP A 87 -2.02 9.77 -16.35
CA ASP A 87 -1.82 10.83 -17.34
C ASP A 87 -2.92 10.77 -18.42
N ASP A 88 -3.37 9.55 -18.75
CA ASP A 88 -4.50 9.30 -19.62
C ASP A 88 -5.82 9.72 -18.94
N VAL A 89 -6.51 10.66 -19.58
CA VAL A 89 -7.76 11.26 -19.08
C VAL A 89 -8.84 10.19 -18.89
N THR A 90 -8.99 9.28 -19.85
CA THR A 90 -10.02 8.24 -19.81
C THR A 90 -9.78 7.25 -18.68
N VAL A 91 -8.54 6.82 -18.49
CA VAL A 91 -8.18 5.92 -17.36
C VAL A 91 -8.43 6.62 -16.02
N ARG A 92 -8.02 7.89 -15.90
CA ARG A 92 -8.17 8.68 -14.67
C ARG A 92 -9.64 8.91 -14.31
N GLU A 93 -10.45 9.35 -15.28
CA GLU A 93 -11.89 9.59 -15.06
C GLU A 93 -12.62 8.30 -14.72
N MET A 94 -12.31 7.20 -15.41
CA MET A 94 -12.91 5.89 -15.13
C MET A 94 -12.55 5.41 -13.71
N ALA A 95 -11.29 5.55 -13.30
CA ALA A 95 -10.85 5.18 -11.96
C ALA A 95 -11.58 6.01 -10.88
N ARG A 96 -11.65 7.33 -11.06
CA ARG A 96 -12.34 8.24 -10.12
C ARG A 96 -13.84 8.01 -10.07
N ALA A 97 -14.47 7.75 -11.21
CA ALA A 97 -15.90 7.44 -11.29
C ALA A 97 -16.22 6.11 -10.62
N SER A 98 -15.38 5.09 -10.83
CA SER A 98 -15.49 3.79 -10.16
C SER A 98 -15.35 3.91 -8.64
N LEU A 99 -14.40 4.72 -8.16
CA LEU A 99 -14.22 5.03 -6.74
C LEU A 99 -15.49 5.64 -6.15
N LEU A 100 -15.95 6.75 -6.73
CA LEU A 100 -17.14 7.47 -6.27
C LEU A 100 -18.38 6.56 -6.26
N LEU A 101 -18.60 5.82 -7.35
CA LEU A 101 -19.72 4.91 -7.50
C LEU A 101 -19.73 3.80 -6.44
N ASP A 102 -18.59 3.16 -6.18
CA ASP A 102 -18.51 2.09 -5.18
C ASP A 102 -18.81 2.61 -3.78
N LEU A 103 -18.24 3.76 -3.41
CA LEU A 103 -18.42 4.35 -2.09
C LEU A 103 -19.85 4.84 -1.87
N HIS A 104 -20.49 5.40 -2.90
CA HIS A 104 -21.91 5.75 -2.89
C HIS A 104 -22.81 4.52 -2.73
N ARG A 105 -22.57 3.45 -3.50
CA ARG A 105 -23.36 2.20 -3.38
C ARG A 105 -23.26 1.59 -1.98
N ARG A 106 -22.12 1.75 -1.31
CA ARG A 106 -21.89 1.33 0.08
C ARG A 106 -22.45 2.29 1.12
N LYS A 107 -23.03 3.43 0.69
CA LYS A 107 -23.59 4.48 1.55
C LYS A 107 -22.59 4.98 2.57
N ILE A 108 -21.37 5.25 2.12
CA ILE A 108 -20.34 5.85 2.97
C ILE A 108 -20.56 7.36 2.95
N PRO A 109 -20.81 8.00 4.11
CA PRO A 109 -21.06 9.43 4.15
C PRO A 109 -19.76 10.22 3.93
N LEU A 110 -19.90 11.45 3.44
CA LEU A 110 -18.79 12.41 3.41
C LEU A 110 -18.36 12.76 4.85
N ALA A 111 -17.06 12.99 5.01
CA ALA A 111 -16.47 13.41 6.26
C ALA A 111 -16.68 14.90 6.50
N SER A 112 -16.96 15.27 7.75
CA SER A 112 -16.86 16.66 8.20
C SER A 112 -15.38 17.06 8.34
N ALA A 113 -15.09 18.36 8.43
CA ALA A 113 -13.72 18.92 8.43
C ALA A 113 -12.74 18.24 9.41
N ASP A 114 -13.22 17.85 10.59
CA ASP A 114 -12.37 17.27 11.66
C ASP A 114 -12.45 15.73 11.73
N GLN A 115 -13.13 15.08 10.80
CA GLN A 115 -13.30 13.64 10.81
C GLN A 115 -12.18 12.92 10.06
N ASN A 116 -11.75 11.79 10.63
CA ASN A 116 -10.86 10.87 9.92
C ASN A 116 -11.55 10.40 8.62
N ASN A 117 -10.84 10.53 7.51
CA ASN A 117 -11.41 10.31 6.19
C ASN A 117 -10.45 9.58 5.25
N PHE A 118 -11.04 8.95 4.24
CA PHE A 118 -10.34 8.36 3.10
C PHE A 118 -10.82 9.10 1.87
N LEU A 119 -9.99 10.00 1.32
CA LEU A 119 -10.37 10.82 0.17
C LEU A 119 -11.73 11.48 0.40
N GLY A 120 -11.92 12.17 1.53
CA GLY A 120 -13.17 12.86 1.88
C GLY A 120 -14.34 11.97 2.34
N PHE A 121 -14.24 10.65 2.29
CA PHE A 121 -15.25 9.73 2.82
C PHE A 121 -14.97 9.34 4.27
N ARG A 122 -16.00 9.25 5.10
CA ARG A 122 -15.87 9.00 6.54
C ARG A 122 -15.26 7.63 6.83
N ARG A 123 -14.37 7.61 7.83
CA ARG A 123 -13.80 6.41 8.42
C ARG A 123 -14.19 6.29 9.89
N LYS A 124 -14.27 5.04 10.35
CA LYS A 124 -14.39 4.70 11.77
C LYS A 124 -13.02 4.77 12.43
N ASP A 125 -12.99 4.79 13.76
CA ASP A 125 -11.76 4.72 14.56
C ASP A 125 -10.96 3.44 14.32
N SER A 126 -11.63 2.36 13.89
CA SER A 126 -10.97 1.12 13.45
C SER A 126 -10.20 1.25 12.14
N GLY A 127 -10.27 2.41 11.48
CA GLY A 127 -9.71 2.71 10.17
C GLY A 127 -10.54 2.20 8.99
N LYS A 128 -11.60 1.42 9.23
CA LYS A 128 -12.53 0.96 8.18
C LYS A 128 -13.44 2.09 7.72
N LEU A 129 -13.88 2.02 6.46
CA LEU A 129 -14.88 2.95 5.91
C LEU A 129 -16.21 2.83 6.67
N ASP A 130 -16.85 3.96 6.94
CA ASP A 130 -18.11 4.01 7.68
C ASP A 130 -19.32 3.74 6.76
N SER A 131 -19.51 2.47 6.37
CA SER A 131 -20.66 2.08 5.55
C SER A 131 -21.94 1.96 6.38
N GLN A 132 -23.02 2.62 5.96
CA GLN A 132 -24.36 2.45 6.54
C GLN A 132 -25.10 1.19 6.04
N ALA A 133 -24.55 0.49 5.05
CA ALA A 133 -25.15 -0.74 4.53
C ALA A 133 -24.82 -1.96 5.42
N LYS A 134 -25.83 -2.81 5.69
CA LYS A 134 -25.63 -4.15 6.27
C LYS A 134 -25.28 -5.13 5.16
N GLY A 135 -24.03 -5.61 5.14
CA GLY A 135 -23.62 -6.70 4.25
C GLY A 135 -22.33 -6.41 3.50
N PHE A 136 -21.56 -7.49 3.28
CA PHE A 136 -20.35 -7.46 2.48
C PHE A 136 -20.73 -7.52 0.99
N GLY A 137 -20.68 -6.38 0.31
CA GLY A 137 -20.59 -6.35 -1.15
C GLY A 137 -19.22 -6.86 -1.62
N VAL A 138 -19.19 -7.42 -2.83
CA VAL A 138 -18.02 -7.90 -3.59
C VAL A 138 -16.74 -7.08 -3.30
N TRP A 139 -15.60 -7.76 -3.22
CA TRP A 139 -14.29 -7.13 -3.00
C TRP A 139 -13.99 -6.14 -4.14
N SER A 140 -13.99 -4.85 -3.82
CA SER A 140 -13.61 -3.78 -4.75
C SER A 140 -12.22 -3.25 -4.43
N ASP A 141 -11.58 -2.67 -5.44
CA ASP A 141 -10.22 -2.13 -5.33
C ASP A 141 -10.12 -0.96 -4.35
N TRP A 142 -11.21 -0.24 -4.11
CA TRP A 142 -11.20 0.98 -3.29
C TRP A 142 -11.22 0.74 -1.78
N PRO A 143 -12.07 -0.14 -1.23
CA PRO A 143 -11.92 -0.62 0.14
C PRO A 143 -10.58 -1.32 0.38
N ASP A 144 -10.06 -2.04 -0.63
CA ASP A 144 -8.71 -2.63 -0.56
C ASP A 144 -7.64 -1.54 -0.47
N LEU A 145 -7.73 -0.47 -1.27
CA LEU A 145 -6.83 0.69 -1.17
C LEU A 145 -6.85 1.33 0.22
N ASN A 146 -8.03 1.55 0.81
CA ASN A 146 -8.15 2.03 2.20
C ASN A 146 -7.45 1.08 3.17
N ASP A 147 -7.65 -0.23 3.02
CA ASP A 147 -7.01 -1.23 3.88
C ASP A 147 -5.48 -1.26 3.71
N LEU A 148 -4.96 -1.07 2.50
CA LEU A 148 -3.53 -0.96 2.23
C LEU A 148 -2.95 0.30 2.89
N CYS A 149 -3.60 1.45 2.70
CA CYS A 149 -3.24 2.73 3.32
C CYS A 149 -3.12 2.61 4.85
N ASN A 150 -4.06 1.90 5.49
CA ASN A 150 -4.07 1.72 6.95
C ASN A 150 -2.90 0.91 7.48
N ARG A 151 -2.42 -0.05 6.69
CA ARG A 151 -1.31 -0.92 7.07
C ARG A 151 0.03 -0.24 6.88
N THR A 152 0.11 0.66 5.91
CA THR A 152 1.33 1.41 5.58
C THR A 152 1.41 2.75 6.28
N GLY A 153 0.32 3.21 6.91
CA GLY A 153 0.23 4.58 7.45
C GLY A 153 0.19 5.64 6.34
N VAL A 154 -0.21 5.26 5.13
CA VAL A 154 -0.30 6.18 4.00
C VAL A 154 -1.64 6.91 4.07
N GLN A 155 -1.58 8.24 4.07
CA GLN A 155 -2.74 9.11 4.00
C GLN A 155 -2.93 9.60 2.57
N LEU A 156 -4.17 9.57 2.08
CA LEU A 156 -4.52 10.04 0.75
C LEU A 156 -5.42 11.27 0.85
N LYS A 157 -5.11 12.30 0.06
CA LYS A 157 -5.87 13.55 0.01
C LYS A 157 -5.98 14.05 -1.42
N TRP A 158 -7.09 14.66 -1.79
CA TRP A 158 -7.17 15.41 -3.04
C TRP A 158 -6.51 16.76 -2.85
N THR A 159 -5.64 17.13 -3.77
CA THR A 159 -4.92 18.40 -3.73
C THR A 159 -4.86 18.99 -5.12
N ARG A 160 -4.87 20.33 -5.19
CA ARG A 160 -4.65 21.04 -6.46
C ARG A 160 -3.15 21.27 -6.67
N LEU A 161 -2.61 20.84 -7.81
CA LEU A 161 -1.18 20.87 -8.14
C LEU A 161 -0.53 22.24 -7.92
N ASN A 162 -1.22 23.31 -8.32
CA ASN A 162 -0.64 24.66 -8.34
C ASN A 162 -0.60 25.32 -6.96
N THR A 163 -1.54 24.98 -6.09
CA THR A 163 -1.75 25.66 -4.79
C THR A 163 -1.44 24.75 -3.61
N GLN A 164 -1.30 23.44 -3.85
CA GLN A 164 -1.23 22.39 -2.83
C GLN A 164 -2.36 22.45 -1.80
N THR A 165 -3.47 23.10 -2.16
CA THR A 165 -4.65 23.22 -1.30
C THR A 165 -5.43 21.93 -1.36
N GLU A 166 -5.84 21.44 -0.18
CA GLU A 166 -6.71 20.28 -0.05
C GLU A 166 -8.08 20.58 -0.67
N VAL A 167 -8.61 19.62 -1.41
CA VAL A 167 -9.92 19.69 -2.05
C VAL A 167 -10.82 18.66 -1.37
N PRO A 168 -11.95 19.06 -0.75
CA PRO A 168 -12.88 18.10 -0.20
C PRO A 168 -13.54 17.30 -1.33
N VAL A 169 -13.86 16.03 -1.07
CA VAL A 169 -14.69 15.26 -2.00
C VAL A 169 -16.13 15.73 -1.88
N SER A 170 -16.77 15.87 -3.03
CA SER A 170 -18.20 16.06 -3.18
C SER A 170 -18.82 14.84 -3.87
N ASP A 171 -20.15 14.82 -3.98
CA ASP A 171 -20.87 13.81 -4.75
C ASP A 171 -20.63 13.93 -6.26
N GLU A 172 -19.88 14.94 -6.71
CA GLU A 172 -19.53 15.17 -8.10
C GLU A 172 -18.19 14.50 -8.46
N LEU A 173 -18.09 14.05 -9.71
CA LEU A 173 -16.85 13.49 -10.23
C LEU A 173 -15.79 14.58 -10.36
N ILE A 174 -14.61 14.35 -9.77
CA ILE A 174 -13.45 15.24 -9.92
C ILE A 174 -12.80 15.01 -11.29
N THR A 175 -13.20 15.80 -12.27
CA THR A 175 -12.68 15.78 -13.65
C THR A 175 -11.49 16.74 -13.88
N ASP A 176 -11.33 17.74 -13.00
CA ASP A 176 -10.26 18.73 -13.09
C ASP A 176 -8.87 18.06 -13.10
N PRO A 177 -8.09 18.19 -14.19
CA PRO A 177 -6.77 17.58 -14.30
C PRO A 177 -5.73 18.22 -13.35
N SER A 178 -5.99 19.43 -12.85
CA SER A 178 -5.15 20.09 -11.86
C SER A 178 -5.32 19.50 -10.46
N VAL A 179 -6.32 18.66 -10.23
CA VAL A 179 -6.55 17.96 -8.96
C VAL A 179 -5.97 16.56 -9.01
N VAL A 180 -5.14 16.22 -8.03
CA VAL A 180 -4.45 14.92 -7.90
C VAL A 180 -4.64 14.33 -6.51
N VAL A 181 -4.55 13.01 -6.40
CA VAL A 181 -4.39 12.31 -5.12
C VAL A 181 -2.95 12.48 -4.66
N LYS A 182 -2.75 13.27 -3.62
CA LYS A 182 -1.50 13.29 -2.86
C LYS A 182 -1.49 12.12 -1.89
N ALA A 183 -0.36 11.43 -1.80
CA ALA A 183 -0.17 10.28 -0.93
C ALA A 183 1.02 10.54 -0.01
N ASP A 184 0.78 10.65 1.27
CA ASP A 184 1.79 10.98 2.27
C ASP A 184 1.98 9.81 3.24
N ILE A 185 3.22 9.52 3.62
CA ILE A 185 3.56 8.55 4.66
C ILE A 185 4.30 9.23 5.80
N THR A 186 3.86 8.99 7.04
CA THR A 186 4.57 9.44 8.23
C THR A 186 5.62 8.39 8.62
N THR A 187 6.87 8.79 8.67
CA THR A 187 7.99 7.94 9.09
C THR A 187 8.00 7.73 10.62
N PRO A 188 8.73 6.74 11.15
CA PRO A 188 8.89 6.57 12.59
C PRO A 188 9.57 7.77 13.28
N GLN A 189 10.25 8.62 12.51
CA GLN A 189 10.85 9.88 12.95
C GLN A 189 9.85 11.06 12.91
N GLU A 190 8.56 10.79 12.69
CA GLU A 190 7.49 11.77 12.51
C GLU A 190 7.64 12.70 11.28
N GLU A 191 8.62 12.45 10.43
CA GLU A 191 8.74 13.16 9.15
C GLU A 191 7.70 12.65 8.17
N THR A 192 7.01 13.58 7.49
CA THR A 192 6.03 13.26 6.44
C THR A 192 6.71 13.29 5.09
N VAL A 193 6.61 12.18 4.34
CA VAL A 193 7.20 12.02 3.01
C VAL A 193 6.11 11.79 1.98
N GLU A 194 6.15 12.57 0.90
CA GLU A 194 5.25 12.38 -0.24
C GLU A 194 5.67 11.17 -1.10
N LEU A 195 4.70 10.32 -1.43
CA LEU A 195 4.87 9.17 -2.30
C LEU A 195 4.61 9.57 -3.76
N HIS A 196 5.68 9.82 -4.51
CA HIS A 196 5.59 10.01 -5.95
C HIS A 196 5.36 8.69 -6.69
N ARG A 197 4.76 8.76 -7.88
CA ARG A 197 4.49 7.61 -8.77
C ARG A 197 5.66 6.64 -8.87
N ASP A 198 6.85 7.16 -9.15
CA ASP A 198 8.03 6.33 -9.44
C ASP A 198 8.76 5.86 -8.18
N SER A 199 8.51 6.51 -7.04
CA SER A 199 9.22 6.24 -5.78
C SER A 199 8.35 5.53 -4.76
N ALA A 200 7.02 5.54 -4.87
CA ALA A 200 6.08 5.04 -3.87
C ALA A 200 6.40 3.61 -3.41
N ARG A 201 6.61 2.70 -4.37
CA ARG A 201 6.98 1.31 -4.05
C ARG A 201 8.28 1.23 -3.26
N ARG A 202 9.29 1.99 -3.69
CA ARG A 202 10.62 2.00 -3.04
C ARG A 202 10.52 2.57 -1.63
N VAL A 203 9.80 3.68 -1.44
CA VAL A 203 9.63 4.36 -0.15
C VAL A 203 8.89 3.48 0.84
N VAL A 204 7.79 2.84 0.42
CA VAL A 204 7.04 1.91 1.29
C VAL A 204 7.89 0.70 1.70
N LEU A 205 8.69 0.15 0.78
CA LEU A 205 9.59 -0.95 1.09
C LEU A 205 10.74 -0.53 2.03
N SER A 206 11.37 0.63 1.79
CA SER A 206 12.44 1.13 2.65
C SER A 206 11.94 1.44 4.05
N MET A 207 10.70 1.93 4.17
CA MET A 207 10.02 2.11 5.45
C MET A 207 9.90 0.81 6.23
N LYS A 208 9.40 -0.26 5.61
CA LYS A 208 9.31 -1.59 6.25
C LYS A 208 10.66 -2.19 6.62
N GLN A 209 11.70 -1.92 5.84
CA GLN A 209 13.07 -2.30 6.18
C GLN A 209 13.61 -1.48 7.36
N SER A 210 13.27 -0.18 7.43
CA SER A 210 13.64 0.69 8.55
C SER A 210 13.00 0.26 9.87
N GLU A 211 11.72 -0.13 9.85
CA GLU A 211 11.02 -0.70 11.01
C GLU A 211 11.77 -1.93 11.57
N ILE A 212 12.22 -2.83 10.69
CA ILE A 212 13.04 -3.98 11.11
C ILE A 212 14.36 -3.51 11.74
N ARG A 213 15.07 -2.57 11.12
CA ARG A 213 16.34 -2.05 11.66
C ARG A 213 16.15 -1.48 13.06
N GLN A 214 15.14 -0.65 13.26
CA GLN A 214 14.87 -0.02 14.55
C GLN A 214 14.55 -1.05 15.63
N HIS A 215 13.78 -2.09 15.28
CA HIS A 215 13.51 -3.22 16.18
C HIS A 215 14.81 -3.91 16.66
N TRP A 216 15.81 -4.05 15.79
CA TRP A 216 17.10 -4.65 16.16
C TRP A 216 18.00 -3.74 16.97
N ILE A 217 17.93 -2.42 16.76
CA ILE A 217 18.71 -1.44 17.52
C ILE A 217 18.16 -1.32 18.95
N HIS A 218 16.83 -1.27 19.11
CA HIS A 218 16.19 -1.00 20.40
C HIS A 218 15.99 -2.24 21.28
N ASN A 219 15.90 -3.45 20.71
CA ASN A 219 15.69 -4.67 21.50
C ASN A 219 16.99 -5.43 21.86
N ASN A 220 18.15 -4.89 21.48
CA ASN A 220 19.46 -5.45 21.85
C ASN A 220 20.26 -4.54 22.80
N THR A 221 19.63 -3.50 23.36
CA THR A 221 20.11 -2.68 24.47
C THR A 221 19.27 -2.95 25.70
#